data_AF-A0A4Q2YJU4-F1
#
_entry.id   AF-A0A4Q2YJU4-F1
#
_cell.length_a   1.000
_cell.length_b   1.000
_cell.length_c   1.000
_cell.angle_alpha   90.00
_cell.angle_beta   90.00
_cell.angle_gamma   90.00
#
_symmetry.space_group_name_H-M   'P 1'
#
loop_
_entity.id
_entity.type
_entity.pdbx_description
1 polymer ?
#
loop_
_entity_poly.entity_id
_entity_poly.type
_entity_poly.pdbx_seq_one_letter_code
_entity_poly.pdbx_strand_id
1 'polypeptide(L)'
;MIQRTWMFAGLAALPLLTGCGEKGSGHDEPTVKFDSPWTCEEHWMVSGIASDIRGMAKLAGAPVDAEEAVPGKKERQYQVGRISLTLSPSCWDIASYKPLLAGWKSSAATPSAPEGDLLNELLTPTAKVLQKANESISRRLRESPADPAAHEDAAFLLGVFALRDNARDFSDVRREVCRMTAHLVLAEHLRSGGKPSLNGQWAKVLFDYHAGRPRDAREQAAAIPQEGDSGRWKRVVDLLVTGDWRRMEDLAEPSLAEMIAHARALKLHRGNAVMMEFVTEHKTLQAIPEWSRLLSASGRSVEEGHMIMRSGLAMEKLEIGQVFQIGKNPKPEDMAKFLKSEGAAAFVGKEGEPRVIQDAD
;
A
#
# COMPACT_ATOMS: atom_id res chain seq x y z
N MET A 1 4.34 46.72 -1.15
CA MET A 1 3.07 46.34 -1.81
C MET A 1 3.27 44.90 -2.30
N ILE A 2 3.00 43.93 -1.44
CA ILE A 2 3.41 42.52 -1.60
C ILE A 2 2.22 41.76 -2.19
N GLN A 3 2.33 41.35 -3.45
CA GLN A 3 1.38 40.40 -4.05
C GLN A 3 1.60 39.02 -3.42
N ARG A 4 0.60 38.56 -2.66
CA ARG A 4 0.48 37.19 -2.17
C ARG A 4 -0.10 36.32 -3.29
N THR A 5 0.76 35.64 -4.01
CA THR A 5 0.35 34.56 -4.92
C THR A 5 0.30 33.27 -4.11
N TRP A 6 -0.90 32.87 -3.69
CA TRP A 6 -1.15 31.52 -3.18
C TRP A 6 -1.18 30.58 -4.39
N MET A 7 -0.09 29.85 -4.64
CA MET A 7 -0.09 28.73 -5.57
C MET A 7 -0.39 27.45 -4.80
N PHE A 8 -1.58 26.90 -5.04
CA PHE A 8 -1.92 25.51 -4.78
C PHE A 8 -1.00 24.62 -5.62
N ALA A 9 0.08 24.10 -5.03
CA ALA A 9 0.91 23.09 -5.65
C ALA A 9 0.45 21.71 -5.17
N GLY A 10 -0.02 20.89 -6.11
CA GLY A 10 -0.02 19.43 -5.95
C GLY A 10 -1.22 18.80 -5.26
N LEU A 11 -2.46 19.26 -5.50
CA LEU A 11 -3.54 18.27 -5.56
C LEU A 11 -3.31 17.46 -6.84
N ALA A 12 -2.77 16.25 -6.70
CA ALA A 12 -3.19 15.20 -7.60
C ALA A 12 -4.72 15.24 -7.57
N ALA A 13 -5.34 15.42 -8.72
CA ALA A 13 -6.78 15.33 -8.84
C ALA A 13 -7.16 13.94 -8.34
N LEU A 14 -7.58 13.85 -7.08
CA LEU A 14 -8.38 12.73 -6.62
C LEU A 14 -9.55 12.70 -7.61
N PRO A 15 -9.74 11.62 -8.39
CA PRO A 15 -10.99 11.46 -9.07
C PRO A 15 -12.05 11.51 -7.97
N LEU A 16 -12.91 12.54 -8.00
CA LEU A 16 -14.21 12.43 -7.38
C LEU A 16 -14.78 11.13 -7.94
N LEU A 17 -14.85 10.10 -7.11
CA LEU A 17 -15.45 8.82 -7.46
C LEU A 17 -16.86 9.13 -7.92
N THR A 18 -17.06 9.24 -9.23
CA THR A 18 -18.39 9.38 -9.80
C THR A 18 -19.12 8.09 -9.49
N GLY A 19 -20.28 8.19 -8.84
CA GLY A 19 -21.10 7.02 -8.52
C GLY A 19 -21.29 6.15 -9.76
N CYS A 20 -21.36 4.83 -9.54
CA CYS A 20 -21.64 3.82 -10.58
C CYS A 20 -22.75 4.33 -11.53
N GLY A 21 -22.38 4.72 -12.75
CA GLY A 21 -23.26 5.46 -13.65
C GLY A 21 -24.50 4.66 -14.07
N GLU A 22 -25.64 5.35 -14.17
CA GLU A 22 -26.81 4.83 -14.87
C GLU A 22 -26.46 4.56 -16.34
N LYS A 23 -26.95 3.44 -16.88
CA LYS A 23 -26.74 3.06 -18.29
C LYS A 23 -27.33 4.14 -19.22
N GLY A 24 -26.46 5.01 -19.71
CA GLY A 24 -26.80 6.11 -20.63
C GLY A 24 -27.21 5.62 -22.02
N SER A 25 -28.15 6.36 -22.60
CA SER A 25 -28.86 6.16 -23.85
C SER A 25 -28.01 6.35 -25.12
N GLY A 26 -28.04 5.35 -26.01
CA GLY A 26 -28.38 5.56 -27.43
C GLY A 26 -27.40 6.26 -28.38
N HIS A 27 -26.09 6.27 -28.13
CA HIS A 27 -25.12 6.67 -29.16
C HIS A 27 -24.14 5.54 -29.48
N ASP A 28 -24.18 5.08 -30.74
CA ASP A 28 -23.30 4.06 -31.34
C ASP A 28 -21.87 4.61 -31.56
N GLU A 29 -21.18 4.96 -30.47
CA GLU A 29 -19.72 5.04 -30.50
C GLU A 29 -19.13 3.65 -30.20
N PRO A 30 -18.01 3.26 -30.84
CA PRO A 30 -17.33 2.01 -30.55
C PRO A 30 -16.83 2.02 -29.11
N THR A 31 -17.67 1.51 -28.21
CA THR A 31 -17.31 1.28 -26.82
C THR A 31 -16.48 0.01 -26.75
N VAL A 32 -15.23 0.15 -26.33
CA VAL A 32 -14.43 -0.99 -25.89
C VAL A 32 -15.18 -1.59 -24.70
N LYS A 33 -15.87 -2.71 -24.92
CA LYS A 33 -16.44 -3.50 -23.83
C LYS A 33 -15.28 -4.16 -23.10
N PHE A 34 -14.90 -3.59 -21.96
CA PHE A 34 -14.09 -4.30 -20.99
C PHE A 34 -14.99 -5.36 -20.35
N ASP A 35 -14.68 -6.65 -20.55
CA ASP A 35 -15.32 -7.78 -19.88
C ASP A 35 -14.89 -7.83 -18.39
N SER A 36 -15.15 -6.74 -17.67
CA SER A 36 -14.92 -6.61 -16.24
C SER A 36 -16.19 -7.02 -15.49
N PRO A 37 -16.08 -7.84 -14.42
CA PRO A 37 -17.23 -8.12 -13.56
C PRO A 37 -17.65 -6.89 -12.72
N TRP A 38 -16.79 -5.88 -12.61
CA TRP A 38 -17.04 -4.67 -11.83
C TRP A 38 -17.66 -3.55 -12.68
N THR A 39 -18.64 -2.88 -12.09
CA THR A 39 -19.43 -1.79 -12.71
C THR A 39 -18.78 -0.42 -12.56
N CYS A 40 -17.94 -0.23 -11.56
CA CYS A 40 -17.14 0.98 -11.35
C CYS A 40 -15.91 0.65 -10.49
N GLU A 41 -14.98 1.59 -10.35
CA GLU A 41 -13.76 1.41 -9.56
C GLU A 41 -14.07 1.15 -8.07
N GLU A 42 -15.07 1.84 -7.51
CA GLU A 42 -15.50 1.59 -6.12
C GLU A 42 -15.96 0.13 -5.94
N HIS A 43 -16.69 -0.41 -6.93
CA HIS A 43 -17.10 -1.81 -6.91
C HIS A 43 -15.88 -2.76 -6.96
N TRP A 44 -14.88 -2.50 -7.80
CA TRP A 44 -13.63 -3.28 -7.80
C TRP A 44 -12.94 -3.29 -6.42
N MET A 45 -12.78 -2.11 -5.81
CA MET A 45 -12.14 -1.99 -4.49
C MET A 45 -12.92 -2.71 -3.40
N VAL A 46 -14.25 -2.53 -3.35
CA VAL A 46 -15.13 -3.15 -2.35
C VAL A 46 -15.14 -4.66 -2.49
N SER A 47 -15.20 -5.18 -3.72
CA SER A 47 -15.11 -6.61 -3.99
C SER A 47 -13.77 -7.18 -3.57
N GLY A 48 -12.66 -6.46 -3.82
CA GLY A 48 -11.33 -6.84 -3.34
C GLY A 48 -11.26 -6.92 -1.82
N ILE A 49 -11.67 -5.87 -1.11
CA ILE A 49 -11.66 -5.81 0.35
C ILE A 49 -12.54 -6.90 0.96
N ALA A 50 -13.78 -7.06 0.48
CA ALA A 50 -14.69 -8.09 0.98
C ALA A 50 -14.13 -9.51 0.75
N SER A 51 -13.49 -9.74 -0.40
CA SER A 51 -12.84 -11.02 -0.72
C SER A 51 -11.65 -11.30 0.20
N ASP A 52 -10.79 -10.32 0.45
CA ASP A 52 -9.65 -10.46 1.37
C ASP A 52 -10.13 -10.71 2.81
N ILE A 53 -11.11 -9.95 3.31
CA ILE A 53 -11.69 -10.17 4.66
C ILE A 53 -12.29 -11.58 4.74
N ARG A 54 -13.01 -12.02 3.70
CA ARG A 54 -13.58 -13.38 3.64
C ARG A 54 -12.49 -14.43 3.72
N GLY A 55 -11.44 -14.30 2.90
CA GLY A 55 -10.31 -15.24 2.89
C GLY A 55 -9.63 -15.34 4.26
N MET A 56 -9.36 -14.20 4.89
CA MET A 56 -8.75 -14.16 6.23
C MET A 56 -9.68 -14.70 7.31
N ALA A 57 -10.98 -14.37 7.26
CA ALA A 57 -11.97 -14.89 8.21
C ALA A 57 -12.14 -16.41 8.07
N LYS A 58 -12.16 -16.94 6.84
CA LYS A 58 -12.19 -18.38 6.55
C LYS A 58 -10.99 -19.10 7.16
N LEU A 59 -9.79 -18.52 7.00
CA LEU A 59 -8.58 -19.04 7.61
C LEU A 59 -8.63 -19.02 9.13
N ALA A 60 -9.26 -18.00 9.72
CA ALA A 60 -9.56 -17.91 11.14
C ALA A 60 -10.69 -18.85 11.62
N GLY A 61 -11.21 -19.73 10.76
CA GLY A 61 -12.22 -20.73 11.10
C GLY A 61 -13.67 -20.22 11.04
N ALA A 62 -13.93 -19.04 10.47
CA ALA A 62 -15.27 -18.52 10.32
C ALA A 62 -16.06 -19.26 9.21
N PRO A 63 -17.35 -19.59 9.43
CA PRO A 63 -18.20 -20.18 8.41
C PRO A 63 -18.64 -19.12 7.39
N VAL A 64 -17.80 -18.88 6.39
CA VAL A 64 -18.05 -17.88 5.34
C VAL A 64 -18.46 -18.54 4.03
N ASP A 65 -19.54 -18.04 3.43
CA ASP A 65 -19.98 -18.44 2.10
C ASP A 65 -19.21 -17.66 1.02
N ALA A 66 -18.97 -18.29 -0.13
CA ALA A 66 -18.25 -17.70 -1.27
C ALA A 66 -19.13 -16.74 -2.08
N GLU A 67 -19.63 -15.69 -1.43
CA GLU A 67 -20.49 -14.69 -2.05
C GLU A 67 -19.67 -13.45 -2.44
N GLU A 68 -19.84 -13.01 -3.69
CA GLU A 68 -19.22 -11.79 -4.23
C GLU A 68 -19.92 -10.54 -3.72
N ALA A 69 -19.19 -9.43 -3.64
CA ALA A 69 -19.80 -8.13 -3.37
C ALA A 69 -20.51 -7.64 -4.64
N VAL A 70 -21.77 -7.27 -4.51
CA VAL A 70 -22.57 -6.69 -5.61
C VAL A 70 -23.11 -5.32 -5.23
N PRO A 71 -23.24 -4.38 -6.18
CA PRO A 71 -23.86 -3.08 -5.92
C PRO A 71 -25.29 -3.24 -5.40
N GLY A 72 -25.63 -2.45 -4.38
CA GLY A 72 -26.96 -2.38 -3.78
C GLY A 72 -27.90 -1.43 -4.53
N LYS A 73 -29.08 -1.18 -3.93
CA LYS A 73 -30.11 -0.29 -4.50
C LYS A 73 -29.81 1.20 -4.32
N LYS A 74 -28.97 1.55 -3.34
CA LYS A 74 -28.59 2.92 -3.02
C LYS A 74 -27.13 3.16 -3.38
N GLU A 75 -26.80 4.42 -3.63
CA GLU A 75 -25.42 4.85 -3.83
C GLU A 75 -24.54 4.37 -2.66
N ARG A 76 -23.37 3.80 -2.98
CA ARG A 76 -22.38 3.32 -2.01
C ARG A 76 -22.89 2.24 -1.04
N GLN A 77 -24.01 1.61 -1.39
CA GLN A 77 -24.51 0.40 -0.73
C GLN A 77 -24.03 -0.81 -1.51
N TYR A 78 -23.56 -1.84 -0.81
CA TYR A 78 -23.16 -3.11 -1.40
C TYR A 78 -23.80 -4.26 -0.64
N GLN A 79 -24.01 -5.39 -1.31
CA GLN A 79 -24.41 -6.65 -0.68
C GLN A 79 -23.27 -7.66 -0.82
N VAL A 80 -22.89 -8.30 0.28
CA VAL A 80 -22.04 -9.49 0.27
C VAL A 80 -22.89 -10.59 0.85
N GLY A 81 -23.54 -11.35 -0.04
CA GLY A 81 -24.51 -12.32 0.39
C GLY A 81 -25.75 -11.73 1.03
N ARG A 82 -25.99 -12.10 2.29
CA ARG A 82 -27.06 -11.56 3.14
C ARG A 82 -26.65 -10.29 3.91
N ILE A 83 -25.39 -9.87 3.82
CA ILE A 83 -24.85 -8.75 4.60
C ILE A 83 -24.84 -7.49 3.73
N SER A 84 -25.53 -6.45 4.22
CA SER A 84 -25.53 -5.13 3.58
C SER A 84 -24.42 -4.26 4.13
N LEU A 85 -23.61 -3.69 3.24
CA LEU A 85 -22.59 -2.70 3.56
C LEU A 85 -23.06 -1.31 3.13
N THR A 86 -22.68 -0.29 3.89
CA THR A 86 -22.88 1.12 3.53
C THR A 86 -21.57 1.84 3.75
N LEU A 87 -20.97 2.31 2.66
CA LEU A 87 -19.63 2.88 2.67
C LEU A 87 -19.70 4.37 3.00
N SER A 88 -19.08 4.77 4.12
CA SER A 88 -19.03 6.18 4.53
C SER A 88 -17.89 6.39 5.53
N PRO A 89 -17.05 7.43 5.37
CA PRO A 89 -17.08 8.44 4.32
C PRO A 89 -16.45 7.99 3.00
N SER A 90 -15.70 6.90 2.97
CA SER A 90 -14.98 6.38 1.79
C SER A 90 -15.17 4.87 1.64
N CYS A 91 -14.78 4.29 0.50
CA CYS A 91 -14.84 2.85 0.27
C CYS A 91 -13.77 2.07 1.06
N TRP A 92 -12.80 2.78 1.63
CA TRP A 92 -11.80 2.26 2.55
C TRP A 92 -12.18 2.46 4.02
N ASP A 93 -13.39 2.95 4.32
CA ASP A 93 -13.79 3.12 5.71
C ASP A 93 -13.83 1.75 6.43
N ILE A 94 -12.99 1.61 7.46
CA ILE A 94 -12.84 0.36 8.23
C ILE A 94 -14.16 0.03 8.94
N ALA A 95 -14.89 1.02 9.45
CA ALA A 95 -16.13 0.77 10.17
C ALA A 95 -17.23 0.20 9.26
N SER A 96 -17.26 0.59 7.98
CA SER A 96 -18.19 0.08 6.97
C SER A 96 -18.12 -1.43 6.74
N TYR A 97 -17.00 -2.09 7.04
CA TYR A 97 -16.82 -3.55 6.84
C TYR A 97 -17.06 -4.40 8.10
N LYS A 98 -17.22 -3.78 9.28
CA LYS A 98 -17.54 -4.49 10.54
C LYS A 98 -18.76 -5.43 10.45
N PRO A 99 -19.84 -5.11 9.70
CA PRO A 99 -20.97 -6.02 9.55
C PRO A 99 -20.59 -7.39 8.98
N LEU A 100 -19.56 -7.49 8.14
CA LEU A 100 -19.08 -8.77 7.61
C LEU A 100 -18.58 -9.69 8.74
N LEU A 101 -17.69 -9.16 9.58
CA LEU A 101 -17.07 -9.92 10.66
C LEU A 101 -18.08 -10.27 11.77
N ALA A 102 -19.03 -9.39 12.04
CA ALA A 102 -20.14 -9.68 12.95
C ALA A 102 -21.02 -10.83 12.44
N GLY A 103 -21.31 -10.85 11.12
CA GLY A 103 -22.06 -11.93 10.48
C GLY A 103 -21.32 -13.27 10.48
N TRP A 104 -20.01 -13.23 10.30
CA TRP A 104 -19.16 -14.42 10.18
C TRP A 104 -18.63 -14.98 11.50
N LYS A 105 -18.75 -14.25 12.62
CA LYS A 105 -18.40 -14.72 13.97
C LYS A 105 -16.94 -15.20 14.12
N SER A 106 -15.98 -14.52 13.50
CA SER A 106 -14.56 -14.79 13.74
C SER A 106 -14.20 -14.50 15.21
N SER A 107 -13.44 -15.40 15.83
CA SER A 107 -13.02 -15.31 17.23
C SER A 107 -11.49 -15.20 17.35
N ALA A 108 -11.01 -14.37 18.26
CA ALA A 108 -9.58 -14.19 18.49
C ALA A 108 -8.87 -15.45 18.98
N ALA A 109 -7.66 -15.66 18.47
CA ALA A 109 -6.71 -16.62 19.01
C ALA A 109 -5.79 -15.95 20.03
N THR A 110 -4.98 -16.76 20.72
CA THR A 110 -3.90 -16.25 21.56
C THR A 110 -2.88 -15.53 20.65
N PRO A 111 -2.41 -14.33 21.00
CA PRO A 111 -1.41 -13.62 20.22
C PRO A 111 -0.13 -14.45 20.06
N SER A 112 0.41 -14.50 18.85
CA SER A 112 1.74 -15.06 18.61
C SER A 112 2.81 -14.08 19.11
N ALA A 113 3.93 -14.60 19.60
CA ALA A 113 5.05 -13.75 19.96
C ALA A 113 5.59 -13.04 18.69
N PRO A 114 5.88 -11.73 18.74
CA PRO A 114 6.45 -11.04 17.59
C PRO A 114 7.83 -11.60 17.25
N GLU A 115 8.05 -11.87 15.96
CA GLU A 115 9.34 -12.33 15.43
C GLU A 115 10.22 -11.12 15.09
N GLY A 116 10.75 -10.45 16.12
CA GLY A 116 11.71 -9.35 15.96
C GLY A 116 11.11 -7.94 15.98
N ASP A 117 11.91 -6.96 15.55
CA ASP A 117 11.59 -5.54 15.57
C ASP A 117 11.25 -5.03 14.16
N LEU A 118 10.01 -5.28 13.75
CA LEU A 118 9.53 -4.89 12.42
C LEU A 118 9.61 -3.37 12.20
N LEU A 119 9.42 -2.57 13.26
CA LEU A 119 9.44 -1.11 13.17
C LEU A 119 10.83 -0.61 12.76
N ASN A 120 11.88 -1.18 13.35
CA ASN A 120 13.27 -0.93 12.96
C ASN A 120 13.61 -1.52 11.58
N GLU A 121 13.25 -2.79 11.34
CA GLU A 121 13.58 -3.47 10.07
C GLU A 121 13.04 -2.70 8.85
N LEU A 122 11.81 -2.19 8.94
CA LEU A 122 11.15 -1.49 7.83
C LEU A 122 11.64 -0.06 7.60
N LEU A 123 12.53 0.48 8.44
CA LEU A 123 13.26 1.72 8.13
C LEU A 123 14.28 1.54 6.99
N THR A 124 14.57 0.28 6.62
CA THR A 124 15.38 -0.08 5.46
C THR A 124 14.56 -0.89 4.45
N PRO A 125 13.54 -0.30 3.80
CA PRO A 125 12.56 -1.03 3.01
C PRO A 125 13.10 -1.42 1.64
N THR A 126 14.09 -2.31 1.60
CA THR A 126 14.54 -2.96 0.36
C THR A 126 13.65 -4.16 0.04
N ALA A 127 13.57 -4.58 -1.23
CA ALA A 127 12.76 -5.75 -1.60
C ALA A 127 13.08 -7.00 -0.77
N LYS A 128 14.38 -7.24 -0.51
CA LYS A 128 14.81 -8.35 0.35
C LYS A 128 14.25 -8.24 1.78
N VAL A 129 14.27 -7.05 2.37
CA VAL A 129 13.74 -6.82 3.73
C VAL A 129 12.22 -7.01 3.74
N LEU A 130 11.52 -6.43 2.76
CA LEU A 130 10.06 -6.56 2.65
C LEU A 130 9.64 -8.01 2.41
N GLN A 131 10.34 -8.75 1.56
CA GLN A 131 10.04 -10.15 1.30
C GLN A 131 10.31 -11.03 2.53
N LYS A 132 11.41 -10.78 3.26
CA LYS A 132 11.69 -11.48 4.53
C LYS A 132 10.57 -11.22 5.55
N ALA A 133 10.12 -9.97 5.69
CA ALA A 133 9.01 -9.62 6.57
C ALA A 133 7.69 -10.26 6.11
N ASN A 134 7.41 -10.25 4.79
CA ASN A 134 6.25 -10.90 4.18
C ASN A 134 6.20 -12.40 4.52
N GLU A 135 7.31 -13.11 4.39
CA GLU A 135 7.41 -14.55 4.70
C GLU A 135 7.19 -14.83 6.19
N SER A 136 7.81 -14.04 7.08
CA SER A 136 7.65 -14.17 8.53
C SER A 136 6.19 -13.92 8.96
N ILE A 137 5.58 -12.82 8.51
CA ILE A 137 4.20 -12.47 8.86
C ILE A 137 3.22 -13.48 8.25
N SER A 138 3.42 -13.89 7.00
CA SER A 138 2.58 -14.91 6.35
C SER A 138 2.67 -16.27 7.06
N ARG A 139 3.84 -16.64 7.60
CA ARG A 139 3.97 -17.83 8.47
C ARG A 139 3.13 -17.67 9.74
N ARG A 140 3.27 -16.54 10.46
CA ARG A 140 2.48 -16.26 11.67
C ARG A 140 0.97 -16.29 11.41
N LEU A 141 0.52 -15.72 10.29
CA LEU A 141 -0.88 -15.74 9.88
C LEU A 141 -1.38 -17.15 9.49
N ARG A 142 -0.51 -18.07 9.05
CA ARG A 142 -0.90 -19.49 8.86
C ARG A 142 -1.06 -20.21 10.18
N GLU A 143 -0.15 -19.97 11.11
CA GLU A 143 -0.11 -20.65 12.40
C GLU A 143 -1.19 -20.12 13.36
N SER A 144 -1.45 -18.81 13.33
CA SER A 144 -2.48 -18.14 14.13
C SER A 144 -3.25 -17.12 13.29
N PRO A 145 -4.19 -17.56 12.42
CA PRO A 145 -4.94 -16.67 11.52
C PRO A 145 -5.89 -15.71 12.23
N ALA A 146 -6.10 -15.87 13.53
CA ALA A 146 -6.90 -14.98 14.37
C ALA A 146 -6.04 -14.17 15.36
N ASP A 147 -4.75 -14.00 15.08
CA ASP A 147 -3.85 -13.12 15.83
C ASP A 147 -3.98 -11.66 15.35
N PRO A 148 -4.55 -10.75 16.15
CA PRO A 148 -4.70 -9.35 15.76
C PRO A 148 -3.36 -8.66 15.47
N ALA A 149 -2.28 -9.00 16.19
CA ALA A 149 -0.98 -8.35 16.01
C ALA A 149 -0.35 -8.76 14.67
N ALA A 150 -0.53 -10.00 14.23
CA ALA A 150 -0.06 -10.45 12.92
C ALA A 150 -0.77 -9.72 11.77
N HIS A 151 -2.06 -9.41 11.90
CA HIS A 151 -2.77 -8.59 10.93
C HIS A 151 -2.34 -7.11 10.95
N GLU A 152 -2.03 -6.56 12.13
CA GLU A 152 -1.47 -5.21 12.25
C GLU A 152 -0.09 -5.11 11.59
N ASP A 153 0.78 -6.09 11.81
CA ASP A 153 2.10 -6.19 11.19
C ASP A 153 1.97 -6.29 9.66
N ALA A 154 1.02 -7.09 9.17
CA ALA A 154 0.72 -7.21 7.74
C ALA A 154 0.27 -5.87 7.14
N ALA A 155 -0.64 -5.15 7.81
CA ALA A 155 -1.07 -3.83 7.38
C ALA A 155 0.09 -2.83 7.40
N PHE A 156 0.96 -2.87 8.41
CA PHE A 156 2.14 -2.01 8.47
C PHE A 156 3.10 -2.28 7.31
N LEU A 157 3.41 -3.57 7.05
CA LEU A 157 4.24 -3.99 5.92
C LEU A 157 3.68 -3.49 4.58
N LEU A 158 2.37 -3.65 4.33
CA LEU A 158 1.71 -3.16 3.12
C LEU A 158 1.82 -1.63 2.99
N GLY A 159 1.65 -0.91 4.09
CA GLY A 159 1.82 0.54 4.11
C GLY A 159 3.23 0.97 3.73
N VAL A 160 4.25 0.24 4.20
CA VAL A 160 5.66 0.51 3.84
C VAL A 160 5.96 0.08 2.41
N PHE A 161 5.41 -1.04 1.94
CA PHE A 161 5.53 -1.50 0.55
C PHE A 161 4.98 -0.45 -0.42
N ALA A 162 3.80 0.12 -0.15
CA ALA A 162 3.21 1.21 -0.93
C ALA A 162 4.06 2.49 -0.92
N LEU A 163 4.95 2.71 0.06
CA LEU A 163 5.92 3.83 0.00
C LEU A 163 7.01 3.63 -1.05
N ARG A 164 7.21 2.41 -1.56
CA ARG A 164 8.20 2.14 -2.62
C ARG A 164 7.63 2.35 -4.01
N ASP A 165 6.32 2.28 -4.17
CA ASP A 165 5.68 2.59 -5.44
C ASP A 165 5.90 4.07 -5.79
N ASN A 166 6.67 4.28 -6.86
CA ASN A 166 7.19 5.58 -7.28
C ASN A 166 7.09 5.79 -8.78
N ALA A 167 6.29 4.99 -9.47
CA ALA A 167 6.13 5.09 -10.92
C ALA A 167 5.26 6.30 -11.37
N ARG A 168 4.83 7.15 -10.43
CA ARG A 168 4.03 8.37 -10.62
C ARG A 168 2.74 8.15 -11.40
N ASP A 169 2.77 8.39 -12.72
CA ASP A 169 1.58 8.25 -13.56
C ASP A 169 1.19 6.77 -13.72
N PHE A 170 2.09 5.86 -13.32
CA PHE A 170 1.88 4.42 -13.28
C PHE A 170 1.92 3.84 -11.86
N SER A 171 2.00 4.67 -10.81
CA SER A 171 1.86 4.18 -9.43
C SER A 171 0.39 4.02 -9.08
N ASP A 172 0.04 2.91 -8.45
CA ASP A 172 -1.32 2.60 -8.02
C ASP A 172 -1.30 1.87 -6.67
N VAL A 173 -1.46 2.64 -5.59
CA VAL A 173 -1.48 2.11 -4.22
C VAL A 173 -2.84 1.56 -3.79
N ARG A 174 -3.86 1.59 -4.67
CA ARG A 174 -5.24 1.26 -4.26
C ARG A 174 -5.35 -0.19 -3.81
N ARG A 175 -4.58 -1.10 -4.42
CA ARG A 175 -4.58 -2.52 -4.03
C ARG A 175 -4.03 -2.69 -2.62
N GLU A 176 -2.92 -2.05 -2.30
CA GLU A 176 -2.31 -2.08 -0.97
C GLU A 176 -3.25 -1.48 0.06
N VAL A 177 -3.89 -0.34 -0.24
CA VAL A 177 -4.86 0.30 0.66
C VAL A 177 -6.08 -0.60 0.89
N CYS A 178 -6.58 -1.30 -0.13
CA CYS A 178 -7.63 -2.30 0.01
C CYS A 178 -7.21 -3.45 0.94
N ARG A 179 -6.02 -4.02 0.76
CA ARG A 179 -5.52 -5.11 1.63
C ARG A 179 -5.25 -4.63 3.05
N MET A 180 -4.68 -3.43 3.22
CA MET A 180 -4.52 -2.78 4.53
C MET A 180 -5.87 -2.62 5.22
N THR A 181 -6.91 -2.19 4.49
CA THR A 181 -8.28 -2.08 5.02
C THR A 181 -8.74 -3.43 5.57
N ALA A 182 -8.63 -4.51 4.78
CA ALA A 182 -9.03 -5.84 5.22
C ALA A 182 -8.30 -6.30 6.50
N HIS A 183 -6.97 -6.14 6.54
CA HIS A 183 -6.16 -6.48 7.72
C HIS A 183 -6.53 -5.64 8.94
N LEU A 184 -6.70 -4.32 8.79
CA LEU A 184 -7.03 -3.41 9.89
C LEU A 184 -8.43 -3.67 10.47
N VAL A 185 -9.42 -3.93 9.60
CA VAL A 185 -10.79 -4.30 10.00
C VAL A 185 -10.77 -5.58 10.82
N LEU A 186 -10.08 -6.60 10.33
CA LEU A 186 -9.99 -7.89 11.02
C LEU A 186 -9.23 -7.77 12.34
N ALA A 187 -8.09 -7.08 12.35
CA ALA A 187 -7.34 -6.83 13.58
C ALA A 187 -8.20 -6.09 14.62
N GLU A 188 -8.92 -5.04 14.23
CA GLU A 188 -9.79 -4.29 15.14
C GLU A 188 -10.90 -5.14 15.74
N HIS A 189 -11.54 -5.98 14.93
CA HIS A 189 -12.55 -6.92 15.40
C HIS A 189 -11.96 -7.93 16.38
N LEU A 190 -10.83 -8.56 16.04
CA LEU A 190 -10.17 -9.57 16.87
C LEU A 190 -9.67 -9.00 18.20
N ARG A 191 -9.19 -7.75 18.23
CA ARG A 191 -8.80 -7.08 19.49
C ARG A 191 -9.96 -6.84 20.46
N SER A 192 -11.22 -6.89 19.99
CA SER A 192 -12.41 -6.69 20.84
C SER A 192 -12.34 -5.40 21.69
N GLY A 193 -11.86 -4.29 21.11
CA GLY A 193 -11.67 -3.01 21.81
C GLY A 193 -10.32 -2.83 22.51
N GLY A 194 -9.43 -3.83 22.46
CA GLY A 194 -8.05 -3.71 22.91
C GLY A 194 -7.26 -2.65 22.14
N LYS A 195 -6.25 -2.08 22.82
CA LYS A 195 -5.34 -1.09 22.21
C LYS A 195 -4.56 -1.74 21.06
N PRO A 196 -4.42 -1.07 19.89
CA PRO A 196 -3.57 -1.55 18.81
C PRO A 196 -2.09 -1.66 19.26
N SER A 197 -1.34 -2.58 18.66
CA SER A 197 0.12 -2.59 18.86
C SER A 197 0.77 -1.31 18.34
N LEU A 198 2.07 -1.13 18.61
CA LEU A 198 2.82 0.00 18.05
C LEU A 198 2.84 -0.06 16.51
N ASN A 199 3.03 -1.25 15.93
CA ASN A 199 2.96 -1.47 14.49
C ASN A 199 1.54 -1.21 13.97
N GLY A 200 0.49 -1.60 14.71
CA GLY A 200 -0.89 -1.29 14.37
C GLY A 200 -1.22 0.21 14.35
N GLN A 201 -0.63 0.98 15.26
CA GLN A 201 -0.74 2.45 15.26
C GLN A 201 -0.06 3.04 14.02
N TRP A 202 1.16 2.61 13.69
CA TRP A 202 1.86 3.07 12.48
C TRP A 202 1.21 2.58 11.18
N ALA A 203 0.62 1.38 11.16
CA ALA A 203 -0.18 0.88 10.04
C ALA A 203 -1.35 1.81 9.74
N LYS A 204 -2.06 2.28 10.77
CA LYS A 204 -3.16 3.24 10.60
C LYS A 204 -2.68 4.59 10.08
N VAL A 205 -1.54 5.08 10.55
CA VAL A 205 -0.91 6.31 10.04
C VAL A 205 -0.61 6.19 8.54
N LEU A 206 0.06 5.11 8.12
CA LEU A 206 0.39 4.89 6.71
C LEU A 206 -0.85 4.66 5.86
N PHE A 207 -1.86 3.98 6.41
CA PHE A 207 -3.16 3.80 5.75
C PHE A 207 -3.82 5.15 5.45
N ASP A 208 -3.88 6.06 6.42
CA ASP A 208 -4.47 7.38 6.19
C ASP A 208 -3.65 8.23 5.23
N TYR A 209 -2.33 8.10 5.25
CA TYR A 209 -1.47 8.76 4.26
C TYR A 209 -1.81 8.29 2.83
N HIS A 210 -1.81 6.97 2.59
CA HIS A 210 -2.07 6.40 1.25
C HIS A 210 -3.52 6.57 0.80
N ALA A 211 -4.46 6.57 1.74
CA ALA A 211 -5.87 6.79 1.46
C ALA A 211 -6.24 8.29 1.29
N GLY A 212 -5.25 9.17 1.12
CA GLY A 212 -5.47 10.59 0.82
C GLY A 212 -5.95 11.44 2.01
N ARG A 213 -5.67 11.01 3.25
CA ARG A 213 -5.97 11.73 4.50
C ARG A 213 -4.69 12.15 5.24
N PRO A 214 -3.84 12.99 4.62
CA PRO A 214 -2.52 13.34 5.18
C PRO A 214 -2.60 14.11 6.50
N ARG A 215 -3.69 14.86 6.73
CA ARG A 215 -3.93 15.53 8.01
C ARG A 215 -4.11 14.53 9.14
N ASP A 216 -5.01 13.57 8.95
CA ASP A 216 -5.31 12.53 9.95
C ASP A 216 -4.09 11.66 10.22
N ALA A 217 -3.34 11.30 9.18
CA ALA A 217 -2.08 10.58 9.30
C ALA A 217 -1.08 11.33 10.19
N ARG A 218 -0.92 12.64 10.01
CA ARG A 218 0.01 13.46 10.79
C ARG A 218 -0.45 13.67 12.23
N GLU A 219 -1.74 13.88 12.45
CA GLU A 219 -2.32 14.02 13.80
C GLU A 219 -2.14 12.71 14.59
N GLN A 220 -2.39 11.56 13.96
CA GLN A 220 -2.16 10.24 14.58
C GLN A 220 -0.68 9.97 14.83
N ALA A 221 0.19 10.26 13.87
CA ALA A 221 1.64 10.09 14.03
C ALA A 221 2.16 10.90 15.22
N ALA A 222 1.62 12.10 15.47
CA ALA A 222 2.00 12.95 16.60
C ALA A 222 1.51 12.43 17.96
N ALA A 223 0.47 11.59 17.99
CA ALA A 223 -0.07 11.00 19.22
C ALA A 223 0.69 9.75 19.67
N ILE A 224 1.50 9.14 18.80
CA ILE A 224 2.37 8.00 19.14
C ILE A 224 3.58 8.53 19.95
N PRO A 225 4.10 7.80 20.96
CA PRO A 225 5.36 8.15 21.61
C PRO A 225 6.53 8.22 20.60
N GLN A 226 7.39 9.22 20.71
CA GLN A 226 8.37 9.57 19.66
C GLN A 226 9.79 9.05 19.94
N GLU A 227 9.94 8.16 20.90
CA GLU A 227 11.22 7.53 21.25
C GLU A 227 11.62 6.47 20.20
N GLY A 228 12.93 6.31 20.02
CA GLY A 228 13.49 5.28 19.12
C GLY A 228 12.98 5.41 17.67
N ASP A 229 12.57 4.27 17.11
CA ASP A 229 12.18 4.18 15.69
C ASP A 229 10.85 4.85 15.37
N SER A 230 9.98 5.06 16.37
CA SER A 230 8.74 5.85 16.17
C SER A 230 9.07 7.29 15.80
N GLY A 231 10.10 7.88 16.41
CA GLY A 231 10.58 9.21 16.03
C GLY A 231 11.09 9.27 14.58
N ARG A 232 11.70 8.18 14.09
CA ARG A 232 12.16 8.07 12.68
C ARG A 232 10.96 7.99 11.73
N TRP A 233 9.98 7.14 12.04
CA TRP A 233 8.75 7.03 11.24
C TRP A 233 7.91 8.30 11.22
N LYS A 234 7.87 9.05 12.33
CA LYS A 234 7.23 10.37 12.34
C LYS A 234 7.86 11.32 11.34
N ARG A 235 9.20 11.32 11.23
CA ARG A 235 9.89 12.17 10.26
C ARG A 235 9.63 11.74 8.84
N VAL A 236 9.60 10.43 8.56
CA VAL A 236 9.18 9.89 7.26
C VAL A 236 7.80 10.42 6.89
N VAL A 237 6.81 10.27 7.76
CA VAL A 237 5.43 10.73 7.51
C VAL A 237 5.35 12.25 7.38
N ASP A 238 6.04 13.00 8.25
CA ASP A 238 6.08 14.46 8.14
C ASP A 238 6.67 14.91 6.79
N LEU A 239 7.77 14.29 6.32
CA LEU A 239 8.38 14.58 5.02
C LEU A 239 7.40 14.28 3.87
N LEU A 240 6.74 13.14 3.91
CA LEU A 240 5.78 12.74 2.87
C LEU A 240 4.53 13.64 2.85
N VAL A 241 4.02 14.02 4.02
CA VAL A 241 2.80 14.84 4.15
C VAL A 241 3.07 16.31 3.83
N THR A 242 4.16 16.87 4.36
CA THR A 242 4.43 18.31 4.25
C THR A 242 5.28 18.68 3.05
N GLY A 243 6.06 17.73 2.52
CA GLY A 243 7.08 17.99 1.51
C GLY A 243 8.19 18.93 1.99
N ASP A 244 8.31 19.16 3.31
CA ASP A 244 9.30 20.09 3.85
C ASP A 244 10.71 19.49 3.84
N TRP A 245 11.36 19.60 2.68
CA TRP A 245 12.72 19.12 2.42
C TRP A 245 13.80 19.78 3.29
N ARG A 246 13.50 20.90 3.98
CA ARG A 246 14.49 21.60 4.84
C ARG A 246 14.84 20.81 6.12
N ARG A 247 14.06 19.78 6.45
CA ARG A 247 14.14 19.07 7.74
C ARG A 247 15.20 17.96 7.81
N MET A 248 16.08 17.86 6.82
CA MET A 248 17.11 16.81 6.77
C MET A 248 18.46 17.21 7.36
N GLU A 249 18.71 18.51 7.58
CA GLU A 249 19.87 18.97 8.37
C GLU A 249 19.84 18.40 9.80
N ASP A 250 18.65 18.02 10.28
CA ASP A 250 18.43 17.39 11.58
C ASP A 250 18.86 15.91 11.65
N LEU A 251 19.27 15.29 10.52
CA LEU A 251 19.53 13.85 10.42
C LEU A 251 21.00 13.52 10.19
N ALA A 252 21.73 13.26 11.27
CA ALA A 252 23.12 12.80 11.20
C ALA A 252 23.27 11.44 10.51
N GLU A 253 22.32 10.52 10.71
CA GLU A 253 22.31 9.17 10.14
C GLU A 253 20.89 8.77 9.69
N PRO A 254 20.43 9.28 8.54
CA PRO A 254 19.08 9.01 8.04
C PRO A 254 18.95 7.55 7.64
N SER A 255 17.82 6.94 8.01
CA SER A 255 17.42 5.64 7.49
C SER A 255 17.07 5.71 6.00
N LEU A 256 16.98 4.55 5.34
CA LEU A 256 16.61 4.52 3.93
C LEU A 256 15.19 5.03 3.69
N ALA A 257 14.25 4.76 4.58
CA ALA A 257 12.90 5.30 4.52
C ALA A 257 12.89 6.84 4.59
N GLU A 258 13.68 7.43 5.49
CA GLU A 258 13.84 8.90 5.60
C GLU A 258 14.48 9.47 4.33
N MET A 259 15.51 8.82 3.80
CA MET A 259 16.17 9.21 2.55
C MET A 259 15.23 9.16 1.34
N ILE A 260 14.39 8.12 1.21
CA ILE A 260 13.38 8.02 0.15
C ILE A 260 12.34 9.15 0.27
N ALA A 261 11.81 9.37 1.48
CA ALA A 261 10.84 10.44 1.73
C ALA A 261 11.41 11.82 1.43
N HIS A 262 12.67 12.06 1.76
CA HIS A 262 13.35 13.31 1.45
C HIS A 262 13.60 13.50 -0.05
N ALA A 263 14.10 12.47 -0.74
CA ALA A 263 14.30 12.54 -2.19
C ALA A 263 12.99 12.87 -2.92
N ARG A 264 11.86 12.31 -2.47
CA ARG A 264 10.51 12.67 -2.94
C ARG A 264 10.19 14.14 -2.71
N ALA A 265 10.41 14.65 -1.49
CA ALA A 265 10.19 16.05 -1.17
C ALA A 265 11.06 17.01 -2.01
N LEU A 266 12.34 16.69 -2.20
CA LEU A 266 13.24 17.44 -3.07
C LEU A 266 12.74 17.44 -4.51
N LYS A 267 12.38 16.28 -5.06
CA LYS A 267 11.84 16.20 -6.42
C LYS A 267 10.58 17.05 -6.60
N LEU A 268 9.64 16.96 -5.65
CA LEU A 268 8.36 17.67 -5.72
C LEU A 268 8.52 19.20 -5.60
N HIS A 269 9.43 19.68 -4.73
CA HIS A 269 9.49 21.10 -4.37
C HIS A 269 10.72 21.85 -4.91
N ARG A 270 11.78 21.15 -5.27
CA ARG A 270 13.05 21.72 -5.77
C ARG A 270 13.42 21.25 -7.17
N GLY A 271 12.77 20.20 -7.68
CA GLY A 271 13.00 19.64 -9.00
C GLY A 271 14.13 18.60 -9.03
N ASN A 272 14.35 18.02 -10.20
CA ASN A 272 15.25 16.87 -10.34
C ASN A 272 16.71 17.21 -10.05
N ALA A 273 17.22 18.39 -10.44
CA ALA A 273 18.64 18.74 -10.25
C ALA A 273 19.10 18.65 -8.77
N VAL A 274 18.33 19.24 -7.84
CA VAL A 274 18.67 19.20 -6.40
C VAL A 274 18.50 17.80 -5.83
N MET A 275 17.49 17.07 -6.28
CA MET A 275 17.29 15.67 -5.88
C MET A 275 18.44 14.77 -6.37
N MET A 276 18.96 15.02 -7.58
CA MET A 276 20.11 14.33 -8.16
C MET A 276 21.39 14.55 -7.35
N GLU A 277 21.66 15.79 -6.93
CA GLU A 277 22.78 16.13 -6.06
C GLU A 277 22.71 15.31 -4.76
N PHE A 278 21.56 15.34 -4.10
CA PHE A 278 21.31 14.56 -2.88
C PHE A 278 21.55 13.05 -3.09
N VAL A 279 20.95 12.44 -4.11
CA VAL A 279 21.15 10.99 -4.34
C VAL A 279 22.59 10.67 -4.72
N THR A 280 23.31 11.60 -5.35
CA THR A 280 24.74 11.43 -5.67
C THR A 280 25.62 11.39 -4.43
N GLU A 281 25.28 12.19 -3.41
CA GLU A 281 25.97 12.19 -2.12
C GLU A 281 25.65 10.93 -1.30
N HIS A 282 24.44 10.38 -1.46
CA HIS A 282 23.94 9.22 -0.71
C HIS A 282 24.02 7.92 -1.53
N LYS A 283 25.22 7.29 -1.55
CA LYS A 283 25.48 6.03 -2.30
C LYS A 283 24.50 4.88 -2.02
N THR A 284 23.90 4.84 -0.83
CA THR A 284 22.88 3.85 -0.45
C THR A 284 21.61 3.96 -1.29
N LEU A 285 21.19 5.18 -1.67
CA LEU A 285 20.05 5.40 -2.56
C LEU A 285 20.35 4.96 -4.00
N GLN A 286 21.58 5.15 -4.46
CA GLN A 286 21.98 4.69 -5.80
C GLN A 286 22.02 3.17 -5.94
N ALA A 287 22.09 2.45 -4.82
CA ALA A 287 22.19 1.00 -4.80
C ALA A 287 20.83 0.28 -4.84
N ILE A 288 19.71 1.02 -4.91
CA ILE A 288 18.36 0.46 -4.90
C ILE A 288 17.55 0.89 -6.14
N PRO A 289 16.60 0.06 -6.61
CA PRO A 289 15.77 0.38 -7.79
C PRO A 289 14.88 1.60 -7.61
N GLU A 290 14.51 1.95 -6.36
CA GLU A 290 13.72 3.13 -6.05
C GLU A 290 14.30 4.40 -6.65
N TRP A 291 15.62 4.50 -6.76
CA TRP A 291 16.27 5.62 -7.43
C TRP A 291 15.80 5.81 -8.88
N SER A 292 15.81 4.74 -9.68
CA SER A 292 15.35 4.81 -11.07
C SER A 292 13.86 5.10 -11.16
N ARG A 293 13.05 4.63 -10.20
CA ARG A 293 11.61 4.90 -10.14
C ARG A 293 11.35 6.38 -9.81
N LEU A 294 12.02 6.90 -8.79
CA LEU A 294 12.00 8.32 -8.40
C LEU A 294 12.45 9.23 -9.54
N LEU A 295 13.43 8.84 -10.35
CA LEU A 295 13.83 9.60 -11.53
C LEU A 295 12.82 9.55 -12.66
N SER A 296 12.20 8.39 -12.90
CA SER A 296 11.27 8.17 -14.02
C SER A 296 9.99 9.00 -13.93
N ALA A 297 9.63 9.44 -12.73
CA ALA A 297 8.54 10.37 -12.46
C ALA A 297 8.64 11.69 -13.28
N SER A 298 7.49 12.28 -13.65
CA SER A 298 7.33 13.44 -14.55
C SER A 298 8.33 14.61 -14.36
N GLY A 299 8.59 15.34 -15.45
CA GLY A 299 9.52 16.47 -15.50
C GLY A 299 10.97 16.09 -15.87
N ARG A 300 11.17 14.95 -16.56
CA ARG A 300 12.49 14.40 -16.86
C ARG A 300 13.17 15.01 -18.09
N SER A 301 14.47 15.27 -17.99
CA SER A 301 15.33 15.70 -19.11
C SER A 301 15.82 14.51 -19.95
N VAL A 302 16.41 14.81 -21.12
CA VAL A 302 17.03 13.77 -21.97
C VAL A 302 18.22 13.10 -21.27
N GLU A 303 19.03 13.88 -20.55
CA GLU A 303 20.17 13.38 -19.79
C GLU A 303 19.73 12.41 -18.69
N GLU A 304 18.69 12.77 -17.93
CA GLU A 304 18.09 11.92 -16.91
C GLU A 304 17.52 10.63 -17.54
N GLY A 305 16.91 10.73 -18.72
CA GLY A 305 16.49 9.57 -19.51
C GLY A 305 17.65 8.62 -19.83
N HIS A 306 18.80 9.15 -20.23
CA HIS A 306 20.00 8.33 -20.46
C HIS A 306 20.57 7.71 -19.19
N MET A 307 20.42 8.34 -18.03
CA MET A 307 20.83 7.75 -16.74
C MET A 307 19.94 6.56 -16.36
N ILE A 308 18.62 6.72 -16.49
CA ILE A 308 17.65 5.65 -16.23
C ILE A 308 17.90 4.47 -17.19
N MET A 309 18.07 4.72 -18.49
CA MET A 309 18.30 3.64 -19.46
C MET A 309 19.61 2.87 -19.21
N ARG A 310 20.63 3.52 -18.63
CA ARG A 310 21.92 2.87 -18.31
C ARG A 310 21.84 1.93 -17.11
N SER A 311 20.99 2.20 -16.13
CA SER A 311 21.02 1.54 -14.81
C SER A 311 19.67 0.99 -14.33
N GLY A 312 18.56 1.64 -14.66
CA GLY A 312 17.21 1.31 -14.18
C GLY A 312 16.82 -0.13 -14.49
N LEU A 313 16.88 -0.54 -15.75
CA LEU A 313 16.51 -1.92 -16.12
C LEU A 313 17.39 -2.99 -15.44
N ALA A 314 18.67 -2.70 -15.23
CA ALA A 314 19.57 -3.60 -14.52
C ALA A 314 19.19 -3.71 -13.04
N MET A 315 18.84 -2.60 -12.39
CA MET A 315 18.39 -2.58 -10.99
C MET A 315 17.04 -3.27 -10.81
N GLU A 316 16.08 -3.06 -11.70
CA GLU A 316 14.79 -3.77 -11.70
C GLU A 316 15.00 -5.29 -11.81
N LYS A 317 15.88 -5.75 -12.71
CA LYS A 317 16.22 -7.18 -12.82
C LYS A 317 16.90 -7.72 -11.58
N LEU A 318 17.81 -6.96 -10.96
CA LEU A 318 18.48 -7.36 -9.72
C LEU A 318 17.46 -7.53 -8.59
N GLU A 319 16.49 -6.62 -8.48
CA GLU A 319 15.44 -6.71 -7.48
C GLU A 319 14.53 -7.93 -7.68
N ILE A 320 14.05 -8.15 -8.90
CA ILE A 320 13.28 -9.35 -9.25
C ILE A 320 14.08 -10.61 -8.89
N GLY A 321 15.38 -10.61 -9.18
CA GLY A 321 16.29 -11.70 -8.80
C GLY A 321 16.42 -11.93 -7.29
N GLN A 322 16.30 -10.88 -6.47
CA GLN A 322 16.32 -10.97 -5.01
C GLN A 322 15.02 -11.56 -4.45
N VAL A 323 13.86 -11.21 -5.02
CA VAL A 323 12.55 -11.68 -4.56
C VAL A 323 12.31 -13.13 -4.97
N PHE A 324 12.44 -13.44 -6.26
CA PHE A 324 12.12 -14.78 -6.78
C PHE A 324 13.25 -15.79 -6.59
N GLN A 325 14.36 -15.40 -5.97
CA GLN A 325 15.56 -16.23 -5.76
C GLN A 325 16.05 -16.97 -7.03
N ILE A 326 15.76 -16.41 -8.21
CA ILE A 326 16.06 -16.95 -9.55
C ILE A 326 17.56 -16.88 -9.92
N GLY A 327 18.44 -16.73 -8.93
CA GLY A 327 19.89 -16.57 -9.07
C GLY A 327 20.33 -15.14 -9.45
N LYS A 328 21.65 -14.90 -9.44
CA LYS A 328 22.24 -13.57 -9.73
C LYS A 328 22.10 -13.11 -11.19
N ASN A 329 21.75 -14.02 -12.10
CA ASN A 329 21.54 -13.77 -13.53
C ASN A 329 20.31 -14.58 -14.00
N PRO A 330 19.09 -14.12 -13.70
CA PRO A 330 17.90 -14.82 -14.16
C PRO A 330 17.83 -14.81 -15.69
N LYS A 331 17.60 -15.98 -16.29
CA LYS A 331 17.41 -16.05 -17.73
C LYS A 331 16.04 -15.44 -18.06
N PRO A 332 15.90 -14.71 -19.19
CA PRO A 332 14.62 -14.15 -19.62
C PRO A 332 13.50 -15.21 -19.72
N GLU A 333 13.82 -16.45 -20.02
CA GLU A 333 12.87 -17.56 -20.10
C GLU A 333 12.30 -17.95 -18.72
N ASP A 334 13.15 -17.96 -17.68
CA ASP A 334 12.74 -18.21 -16.31
C ASP A 334 11.83 -17.08 -15.82
N MET A 335 12.20 -15.83 -16.10
CA MET A 335 11.37 -14.66 -15.81
C MET A 335 10.04 -14.69 -16.57
N ALA A 336 10.06 -15.03 -17.86
CA ALA A 336 8.85 -15.09 -18.69
C ALA A 336 7.89 -16.18 -18.21
N LYS A 337 8.37 -17.26 -17.58
CA LYS A 337 7.50 -18.28 -16.97
C LYS A 337 6.71 -17.72 -15.78
N PHE A 338 7.33 -16.87 -14.96
CA PHE A 338 6.67 -16.19 -13.85
C PHE A 338 5.79 -15.01 -14.30
N LEU A 339 6.21 -14.26 -15.32
CA LEU A 339 5.42 -13.14 -15.85
C LEU A 339 4.25 -13.61 -16.74
N LYS A 340 4.29 -14.85 -17.26
CA LYS A 340 3.19 -15.45 -18.04
C LYS A 340 2.09 -16.08 -17.18
N SER A 341 2.36 -16.41 -15.92
CA SER A 341 1.30 -16.45 -14.91
C SER A 341 1.02 -14.99 -14.57
N GLU A 342 -0.03 -14.32 -15.02
CA GLU A 342 -1.42 -14.70 -14.78
C GLU A 342 -2.30 -13.51 -15.25
N GLY A 343 -3.45 -13.79 -15.89
CA GLY A 343 -4.38 -12.75 -16.38
C GLY A 343 -5.25 -12.14 -15.28
N ALA A 344 -6.11 -11.18 -15.64
CA ALA A 344 -6.96 -10.39 -14.74
C ALA A 344 -7.83 -11.16 -13.72
N ALA A 345 -7.97 -12.48 -13.88
CA ALA A 345 -8.67 -13.38 -12.96
C ALA A 345 -7.80 -13.97 -11.83
N ALA A 346 -6.49 -13.74 -11.83
CA ALA A 346 -5.57 -14.26 -10.82
C ALA A 346 -5.32 -13.34 -9.64
N PHE A 347 -5.88 -12.14 -9.66
CA PHE A 347 -5.76 -11.15 -8.60
C PHE A 347 -6.56 -11.49 -7.33
N VAL A 348 -7.34 -12.57 -7.38
CA VAL A 348 -7.89 -13.22 -6.20
C VAL A 348 -6.94 -14.36 -5.87
N GLY A 349 -6.12 -14.19 -4.83
CA GLY A 349 -5.25 -15.28 -4.36
C GLY A 349 -6.08 -16.55 -4.23
N LYS A 350 -5.54 -17.72 -4.64
CA LYS A 350 -6.23 -19.00 -4.47
C LYS A 350 -6.80 -19.04 -3.06
N GLU A 351 -8.13 -19.19 -2.93
CA GLU A 351 -8.79 -19.13 -1.63
C GLU A 351 -8.06 -20.04 -0.63
N GLY A 352 -7.53 -19.45 0.45
CA GLY A 352 -6.91 -20.21 1.55
C GLY A 352 -5.39 -20.17 1.67
N GLU A 353 -4.66 -19.37 0.89
CA GLU A 353 -3.23 -19.10 1.16
C GLU A 353 -3.04 -17.70 1.75
N PRO A 354 -2.73 -17.55 3.05
CA PRO A 354 -2.46 -16.24 3.64
C PRO A 354 -1.09 -15.73 3.18
N ARG A 355 -1.11 -14.88 2.16
CA ARG A 355 0.06 -14.09 1.76
C ARG A 355 -0.24 -12.60 1.90
N VAL A 356 0.65 -11.88 2.60
CA VAL A 356 0.50 -10.43 2.85
C VAL A 356 0.78 -9.61 1.60
N ILE A 357 1.78 -9.98 0.81
CA ILE A 357 2.03 -9.47 -0.55
C ILE A 357 1.89 -10.67 -1.50
N GLN A 358 1.10 -10.54 -2.58
CA GLN A 358 0.90 -11.65 -3.53
C GLN A 358 2.08 -11.73 -4.51
N ASP A 359 2.33 -12.90 -5.10
CA ASP A 359 3.47 -13.10 -6.03
C ASP A 359 3.33 -12.31 -7.36
N ALA A 360 2.17 -11.70 -7.57
CA ALA A 360 1.83 -10.86 -8.72
C ALA A 360 1.82 -9.35 -8.39
N ASP A 361 2.16 -8.98 -7.15
CA ASP A 361 2.44 -7.61 -6.68
C ASP A 361 3.96 -7.37 -6.63
#